data_AF-A0A0F9PP10-F1
#
_entry.id   AF-A0A0F9PP10-F1
#
_cell.length_a   1.000
_cell.length_b   1.000
_cell.length_c   1.000
_cell.angle_alpha   90.00
_cell.angle_beta   90.00
_cell.angle_gamma   90.00
#
_symmetry.space_group_name_H-M   'P 1'
#
loop_
_entity.id
_entity.type
_entity.pdbx_description
1 polymer ?
#
loop_
_entity_poly.entity_id
_entity_poly.type
_entity_poly.pdbx_seq_one_letter_code
_entity_poly.pdbx_strand_id
1 'polypeptide(L)'
;MLGYCWPPEPRRVLEKELIKRYHYNLINCGVENYSWDECWYDYRFSAFLNLYKVVSKWGNEYLPSDWWGTLENSFFTFEDLNCIELLENIE
;
A
#
# COMPACT_ATOMS: atom_id res chain seq x y z
N MET A 1 5.87 2.60 -3.01
CA MET A 1 5.07 2.12 -1.87
C MET A 1 5.72 0.87 -1.31
N LEU A 2 5.75 0.69 0.01
CA LEU A 2 6.53 -0.40 0.64
C LEU A 2 6.12 -1.77 0.08
N GLY A 3 4.82 -2.04 0.03
CA GLY A 3 4.26 -3.27 -0.55
C GLY A 3 4.53 -3.53 -2.03
N TYR A 4 5.01 -2.53 -2.78
CA TYR A 4 5.32 -2.70 -4.20
C TYR A 4 6.71 -3.32 -4.40
N CYS A 5 7.69 -2.98 -3.54
CA CYS A 5 9.10 -3.36 -3.74
C CYS A 5 9.70 -4.15 -2.58
N TRP A 6 9.04 -4.24 -1.42
CA TRP A 6 9.55 -4.98 -0.27
C TRP A 6 8.94 -6.39 -0.20
N PRO A 7 9.75 -7.40 0.11
CA PRO A 7 9.24 -8.71 0.49
C PRO A 7 8.31 -8.64 1.72
N PRO A 8 7.38 -9.59 1.88
CA PRO A 8 6.37 -9.55 2.95
C PRO A 8 6.95 -9.49 4.37
N GLU A 9 7.94 -10.33 4.68
CA GLU A 9 8.48 -10.47 6.04
C GLU A 9 9.04 -9.17 6.64
N PRO A 10 10.01 -8.46 6.02
CA PRO A 10 10.49 -7.19 6.57
C PRO A 10 9.39 -6.11 6.58
N ARG A 11 8.48 -6.13 5.59
CA ARG A 11 7.36 -5.17 5.54
C ARG A 11 6.43 -5.36 6.74
N ARG A 12 5.98 -6.58 7.03
CA ARG A 12 5.06 -6.90 8.15
C ARG A 12 5.56 -6.35 9.49
N VAL A 13 6.87 -6.38 9.71
CA VAL A 13 7.50 -5.90 10.94
C VAL A 13 7.57 -4.37 11.00
N LEU A 14 7.90 -3.72 9.89
CA LEU A 14 8.30 -2.30 9.90
C LEU A 14 7.22 -1.35 9.37
N GLU A 15 6.31 -1.82 8.53
CA GLU A 15 5.39 -0.99 7.75
C GLU A 15 4.58 -0.05 8.62
N LYS A 16 3.86 -0.56 9.62
CA LYS A 16 2.98 0.26 10.46
C LYS A 16 3.75 1.36 11.20
N GLU A 17 4.93 1.03 11.73
CA GLU A 17 5.76 2.00 12.46
C GLU A 17 6.38 3.04 11.52
N LEU A 18 6.74 2.67 10.29
CA LEU A 18 7.18 3.61 9.27
C LEU A 18 6.06 4.58 8.88
N ILE A 19 4.82 4.10 8.73
CA ILE A 19 3.67 4.96 8.40
C ILE A 19 3.30 5.86 9.56
N LYS A 20 3.37 5.39 10.82
CA LYS A 20 3.22 6.28 11.99
C LYS A 20 4.27 7.39 12.02
N ARG A 21 5.53 7.07 11.72
CA ARG A 21 6.60 8.06 11.65
C ARG A 21 6.39 9.07 10.52
N TYR A 22 5.88 8.59 9.38
CA TYR A 22 5.49 9.45 8.27
C TYR A 22 4.37 10.42 8.68
N HIS A 23 3.29 9.92 9.29
CA HIS A 23 2.19 10.73 9.83
C HIS A 23 2.69 11.77 10.84
N TYR A 24 3.49 11.35 11.82
CA TYR A 24 4.09 12.25 12.81
C TYR A 24 4.89 13.40 12.15
N ASN A 25 5.67 13.09 11.12
CA ASN A 25 6.44 14.10 10.40
C ASN A 25 5.53 15.06 9.61
N LEU A 26 4.44 14.58 9.01
CA LEU A 26 3.48 15.45 8.33
C LEU A 26 2.89 16.50 9.29
N ILE A 27 2.46 16.06 10.49
CA ILE A 27 1.92 16.97 11.50
C ILE A 27 2.98 17.99 11.94
N ASN A 28 4.22 17.57 12.18
CA ASN A 28 5.31 18.49 12.53
C ASN A 28 5.68 19.47 11.41
N CYS A 29 5.39 19.13 10.15
CA CYS A 29 5.56 20.02 9.01
C CYS A 29 4.37 20.96 8.78
N GLY A 30 3.36 20.95 9.66
CA GLY A 30 2.22 21.86 9.62
C GLY A 30 0.99 21.32 8.88
N VAL A 31 0.92 20.00 8.63
CA VAL A 31 -0.33 19.40 8.17
C VAL A 31 -1.31 19.37 9.35
N GLU A 32 -2.41 20.10 9.21
CA GLU A 32 -3.47 20.20 10.23
C GLU A 32 -4.67 19.31 9.87
N ASN A 33 -5.47 18.95 10.88
CA ASN A 33 -6.71 18.16 10.72
C ASN A 33 -6.52 16.84 9.95
N TYR A 34 -5.36 16.20 10.10
CA TYR A 34 -5.07 14.90 9.48
C TYR A 34 -4.81 13.86 10.57
N SER A 35 -5.81 13.04 10.86
CA SER A 35 -5.74 12.00 11.88
C SER A 35 -4.89 10.82 11.46
N TRP A 36 -4.52 9.99 12.44
CA TRP A 36 -3.85 8.73 12.17
C TRP A 36 -4.73 7.77 11.34
N ASP A 37 -6.04 7.73 11.63
CA ASP A 37 -6.96 6.82 10.96
C ASP A 37 -7.14 7.19 9.48
N GLU A 38 -7.21 8.50 9.16
CA GLU A 38 -7.18 8.98 7.77
C GLU A 38 -5.87 8.61 7.07
N CYS A 39 -4.72 8.78 7.75
CA CYS A 39 -3.43 8.39 7.19
C CYS A 39 -3.33 6.89 6.92
N TRP A 40 -3.84 6.08 7.84
CA TRP A 40 -3.87 4.64 7.68
C TRP A 40 -4.83 4.21 6.56
N TYR A 41 -5.99 4.84 6.45
CA TYR A 41 -6.93 4.64 5.36
C TYR A 41 -6.29 4.96 4.00
N ASP A 42 -5.69 6.14 3.85
CA ASP A 42 -5.02 6.57 2.61
C ASP A 42 -3.90 5.62 2.21
N TYR A 43 -3.15 5.14 3.20
CA TYR A 43 -2.09 4.16 2.98
C TYR A 43 -2.63 2.85 2.42
N ARG A 44 -3.67 2.28 3.05
CA ARG A 44 -4.34 1.05 2.59
C ARG A 44 -4.96 1.25 1.21
N PHE A 45 -5.57 2.40 0.94
CA PHE A 45 -6.16 2.71 -0.35
C PHE A 45 -5.08 2.78 -1.45
N SER A 46 -3.95 3.40 -1.16
CA SER A 46 -2.82 3.45 -2.09
C SER A 46 -2.18 2.06 -2.30
N ALA A 47 -2.21 1.16 -1.29
CA ALA A 47 -1.80 -0.24 -1.47
C ALA A 47 -2.70 -0.98 -2.48
N PHE A 48 -4.02 -0.80 -2.40
CA PHE A 48 -4.97 -1.29 -3.40
C PHE A 48 -4.65 -0.76 -4.81
N LEU A 49 -4.42 0.55 -4.95
CA LEU A 49 -4.05 1.14 -6.24
C LEU A 49 -2.75 0.55 -6.82
N ASN A 50 -1.81 0.11 -5.98
CA ASN A 50 -0.60 -0.56 -6.47
C ASN A 50 -0.88 -1.94 -7.06
N LEU A 51 -1.75 -2.73 -6.41
CA LEU A 51 -2.17 -4.02 -6.96
C LEU A 51 -2.81 -3.82 -8.35
N TYR A 52 -3.72 -2.86 -8.48
CA TYR A 52 -4.32 -2.49 -9.76
C TYR A 52 -3.27 -2.09 -10.82
N LYS A 53 -2.29 -1.25 -10.46
CA LYS A 53 -1.19 -0.84 -11.36
C LYS A 53 -0.33 -2.00 -11.84
N VAL A 54 -0.14 -3.03 -11.02
CA VAL A 54 0.64 -4.20 -11.44
C VAL A 54 -0.19 -5.11 -12.34
N VAL A 55 -1.46 -5.32 -12.03
CA VAL A 55 -2.37 -6.09 -12.87
C VAL A 55 -2.52 -5.47 -14.26
N SER A 56 -2.52 -4.14 -14.38
CA SER A 56 -2.60 -3.48 -15.68
C SER A 56 -1.39 -3.75 -16.59
N LYS A 57 -0.23 -4.15 -16.04
CA LYS A 57 0.94 -4.52 -16.86
C LYS A 57 0.72 -5.78 -17.69
N TRP A 58 -0.16 -6.68 -17.25
CA TRP A 58 -0.55 -7.86 -18.03
C TRP A 58 -1.15 -7.48 -19.39
N GLY A 59 -1.94 -6.41 -19.44
CA GLY A 59 -2.56 -5.91 -20.66
C GLY A 59 -1.68 -5.00 -21.53
N ASN A 60 -0.43 -4.73 -21.12
CA ASN A 60 0.47 -3.77 -21.78
C ASN A 60 1.78 -4.42 -22.28
N GLU A 61 1.77 -5.71 -22.59
CA GLU A 61 2.88 -6.45 -23.22
C GLU A 61 4.21 -6.47 -22.44
N TYR A 62 4.19 -6.21 -21.12
CA TYR A 62 5.39 -6.35 -20.29
C TYR A 62 5.77 -7.82 -20.07
N LEU A 63 7.08 -8.12 -20.03
CA LEU A 63 7.54 -9.46 -19.70
C LEU A 63 7.16 -9.83 -18.26
N PRO A 64 6.65 -11.06 -18.00
CA PRO A 64 6.28 -11.48 -16.65
C PRO A 64 7.41 -11.33 -15.62
N SER A 65 8.66 -11.56 -16.02
CA SER A 65 9.84 -11.39 -15.15
C SER A 65 9.95 -10.00 -14.53
N ASP A 66 9.42 -8.98 -15.20
CA ASP A 66 9.60 -7.58 -14.82
C ASP A 66 8.58 -7.13 -13.77
N TRP A 67 7.49 -7.89 -13.59
CA TRP A 67 6.38 -7.48 -12.72
C TRP A 67 5.82 -8.59 -11.84
N TRP A 68 6.14 -9.86 -12.07
CA TRP A 68 5.59 -10.98 -11.29
C TRP A 68 5.91 -10.87 -9.80
N GLY A 69 7.18 -10.66 -9.44
CA GLY A 69 7.54 -10.48 -8.01
C GLY A 69 6.91 -9.23 -7.39
N THR A 70 6.68 -8.19 -8.19
CA THR A 70 5.96 -6.99 -7.75
C THR A 70 4.47 -7.30 -7.50
N LEU A 71 3.88 -8.16 -8.33
CA LEU A 71 2.50 -8.60 -8.16
C LEU A 71 2.35 -9.37 -6.85
N GLU A 72 3.23 -10.34 -6.61
CA GLU A 72 3.22 -11.16 -5.39
C GLU A 72 3.33 -10.26 -4.15
N ASN A 73 4.30 -9.35 -4.12
CA ASN A 73 4.46 -8.41 -3.00
C ASN A 73 3.21 -7.55 -2.80
N SER A 74 2.65 -6.99 -3.89
CA SER A 74 1.47 -6.12 -3.83
C SER A 74 0.23 -6.87 -3.35
N PHE A 75 0.08 -8.14 -3.76
CA PHE A 75 -1.01 -9.00 -3.32
C PHE A 75 -0.89 -9.34 -1.83
N PHE A 76 0.30 -9.71 -1.35
CA PHE A 76 0.52 -9.93 0.09
C PHE A 76 0.27 -8.67 0.92
N THR A 77 0.59 -7.49 0.40
CA THR A 77 0.22 -6.23 1.07
C THR A 77 -1.28 -6.00 1.10
N PHE A 78 -1.99 -6.27 0.00
CA PHE A 78 -3.45 -6.17 -0.05
C PHE A 78 -4.12 -7.06 1.03
N GLU A 79 -3.67 -8.31 1.13
CA GLU A 79 -4.17 -9.27 2.13
C GLU A 79 -3.82 -8.84 3.56
N ASP A 80 -2.54 -8.56 3.85
CA ASP A 80 -2.10 -8.24 5.20
C ASP A 80 -2.72 -6.96 5.76
N LEU A 81 -3.05 -6.00 4.88
CA LEU A 81 -3.69 -4.73 5.25
C LEU A 81 -5.22 -4.79 5.19
N ASN A 82 -5.80 -5.97 4.92
CA ASN A 82 -7.22 -6.21 4.74
C ASN A 82 -7.89 -5.20 3.80
N CYS A 83 -7.24 -4.87 2.68
CA CYS A 83 -7.69 -3.80 1.78
C CYS A 83 -9.09 -4.05 1.17
N ILE A 84 -9.59 -5.30 1.21
CA ILE A 84 -10.94 -5.66 0.74
C ILE A 84 -12.05 -4.87 1.44
N GLU A 85 -11.91 -4.58 2.75
CA GLU A 85 -12.88 -3.77 3.51
C GLU A 85 -13.09 -2.38 2.89
N LEU A 86 -12.09 -1.84 2.20
CA LEU A 86 -12.20 -0.53 1.57
C LEU A 86 -13.16 -0.53 0.36
N LEU A 87 -13.37 -1.70 -0.27
CA LEU A 87 -14.25 -1.85 -1.42
C LEU A 87 -15.70 -2.11 -1.00
N GLU A 88 -15.89 -2.72 0.16
CA GLU A 88 -17.22 -3.02 0.72
C GLU A 88 -17.95 -1.76 1.21
N ASN A 89 -17.21 -0.67 1.45
CA ASN A 89 -17.73 0.60 1.96
C ASN A 89 -17.90 1.69 0.88
N ILE A 90 -17.81 1.31 -0.41
CA ILE A 90 -18.08 2.23 -1.53
C ILE A 90 -19.57 2.08 -1.88
N GLU A 91 -20.42 2.88 -1.23
CA GLU A 91 -21.82 3.12 -1.67
C GLU A 91 -21.87 4.05 -2.88
#